data_AF-A0A7Y1ZB66-F1
#
_entry.id   AF-A0A7Y1ZB66-F1
#
_cell.length_a   1.000
_cell.length_b   1.000
_cell.length_c   1.000
_cell.angle_alpha   90.00
_cell.angle_beta   90.00
_cell.angle_gamma   90.00
#
_symmetry.space_group_name_H-M   'P 1'
#
loop_
_entity.id
_entity.type
_entity.pdbx_description
1 polymer ?
#
loop_
_entity_poly.entity_id
_entity_poly.type
_entity_poly.pdbx_seq_one_letter_code
_entity_poly.pdbx_strand_id
1 'polypeptide(L)'
;VYAGMGTGIYFYIQNTEDYNRFRDAYKRRLAGFEDDEFQGISTDRLIDAQKTASRNRDVSIIVSLAFYILNIVDANVDAHLRQFNVNDDLSLQPNLNVDPVNAQTNYGLSLTLKLK
;
A
#
# COMPACT_ATOMS: atom_id res chain seq x y z
N VAL A 1 -3.74 -1.56 -2.66
CA VAL A 1 -3.14 -0.79 -1.55
C VAL A 1 -1.84 -0.06 -1.96
N TYR A 2 -0.95 -0.69 -2.73
CA TYR A 2 0.28 -0.05 -3.25
C TYR A 2 0.07 1.23 -4.08
N ALA A 3 -0.97 1.28 -4.92
CA ALA A 3 -1.29 2.48 -5.70
C ALA A 3 -1.68 3.68 -4.82
N GLY A 4 -2.35 3.45 -3.68
CA GLY A 4 -2.79 4.53 -2.77
C GLY A 4 -1.66 5.15 -1.95
N MET A 5 -0.65 4.34 -1.57
CA MET A 5 0.56 4.87 -0.94
C MET A 5 1.41 5.64 -1.95
N GLY A 6 1.57 5.11 -3.17
CA GLY A 6 2.36 5.75 -4.23
C GLY A 6 1.81 7.12 -4.63
N THR A 7 0.48 7.24 -4.78
CA THR A 7 -0.16 8.53 -5.11
C THR A 7 0.02 9.56 -3.99
N GLY A 8 -0.17 9.15 -2.73
CA GLY A 8 0.04 10.03 -1.59
C GLY A 8 1.48 10.55 -1.50
N ILE A 9 2.48 9.68 -1.68
CA ILE A 9 3.90 10.08 -1.67
C ILE A 9 4.20 11.02 -2.85
N TYR A 10 3.71 10.71 -4.04
CA TYR A 10 3.87 11.57 -5.22
C TYR A 10 3.34 12.99 -4.97
N PHE A 11 2.11 13.11 -4.47
CA PHE A 11 1.54 14.43 -4.17
C PHE A 11 2.26 15.12 -3.02
N TYR A 12 2.79 14.39 -2.03
CA TYR A 12 3.61 14.97 -0.97
C TYR A 12 4.87 15.66 -1.54
N ILE A 13 5.57 14.98 -2.45
CA ILE A 13 6.79 15.51 -3.09
C ILE A 13 6.43 16.75 -3.92
N GLN A 14 5.45 16.64 -4.80
CA GLN A 14 5.02 17.75 -5.65
C GLN A 14 4.62 18.98 -4.84
N ASN A 15 3.78 18.82 -3.82
CA ASN A 15 3.35 19.94 -2.99
C ASN A 15 4.49 20.52 -2.13
N THR A 16 5.51 19.71 -1.79
CA THR A 16 6.72 20.19 -1.11
C THR A 16 7.56 21.08 -2.02
N GLU A 17 7.74 20.67 -3.28
CA GLU A 17 8.46 21.46 -4.29
C GLU A 17 7.74 22.78 -4.57
N ASP A 18 6.43 22.73 -4.78
CA ASP A 18 5.62 23.93 -5.01
C ASP A 18 5.65 24.88 -3.81
N TYR A 19 5.52 24.35 -2.58
CA TYR A 19 5.67 25.14 -1.36
C TYR A 19 7.03 25.85 -1.30
N ASN A 20 8.12 25.15 -1.62
CA ASN A 20 9.46 25.73 -1.60
C ASN A 20 9.60 26.83 -2.66
N ARG A 21 9.10 26.61 -3.88
CA ARG A 21 9.11 27.62 -4.96
C ARG A 21 8.38 28.90 -4.55
N PHE A 22 7.15 28.78 -4.03
CA PHE A 22 6.38 29.95 -3.57
C PHE A 22 7.07 30.65 -2.39
N ARG A 23 7.62 29.89 -1.44
CA ARG A 23 8.37 30.43 -0.30
C ARG A 23 9.60 31.22 -0.75
N ASP A 24 10.36 30.68 -1.69
CA ASP A 24 11.61 31.27 -2.12
C ASP A 24 11.37 32.53 -2.96
N ALA A 25 10.33 32.53 -3.81
CA ALA A 25 9.86 33.75 -4.47
C ALA A 25 9.40 34.82 -3.47
N TYR A 26 8.59 34.43 -2.48
CA TYR A 26 8.16 35.35 -1.42
C TYR A 26 9.35 35.97 -0.66
N LYS A 27 10.35 35.16 -0.30
CA LYS A 27 11.59 35.62 0.34
C LYS A 27 12.38 36.59 -0.55
N ARG A 28 12.48 36.33 -1.86
CA ARG A 28 13.14 37.25 -2.80
C ARG A 28 12.47 38.62 -2.85
N ARG A 29 11.12 38.64 -2.91
CA ARG A 29 10.35 39.89 -2.89
C ARG A 29 10.53 40.67 -1.60
N LEU A 30 10.54 39.98 -0.45
CA LEU A 30 10.84 40.61 0.84
C LEU A 30 12.26 41.21 0.89
N ALA A 31 13.20 40.62 0.17
CA ALA A 31 14.56 41.16 0.02
C ALA A 31 14.66 42.30 -1.01
N GLY A 32 13.55 42.70 -1.64
CA GLY A 32 13.47 43.81 -2.61
C GLY A 32 13.81 43.43 -4.04
N PHE A 33 13.94 42.14 -4.37
CA PHE A 33 14.13 41.67 -5.74
C PHE A 33 12.79 41.51 -6.46
N GLU A 34 12.76 41.81 -7.77
CA GLU A 34 11.61 41.65 -8.65
C GLU A 34 11.83 40.55 -9.72
N ASP A 35 12.84 39.71 -9.55
CA ASP A 35 13.32 38.72 -10.54
C ASP A 35 12.84 37.29 -10.28
N ASP A 36 11.79 37.09 -9.48
CA ASP A 36 11.32 35.75 -9.12
C ASP A 36 10.59 35.01 -10.25
N GLU A 37 10.39 33.70 -10.07
CA GLU A 37 9.75 32.81 -11.06
C GLU A 37 8.29 33.22 -11.38
N PHE A 38 7.58 33.90 -10.48
CA PHE A 38 6.14 34.15 -10.57
C PHE A 38 5.82 35.60 -10.95
N GLN A 39 6.41 36.06 -12.04
CA GLN A 39 6.15 37.37 -12.62
C GLN A 39 4.66 37.58 -12.92
N GLY A 40 4.13 38.76 -12.60
CA GLY A 40 2.71 39.10 -12.80
C GLY A 40 1.74 38.49 -11.76
N ILE A 41 2.22 37.70 -10.80
CA ILE A 41 1.43 37.24 -9.65
C ILE A 41 1.67 38.17 -8.47
N SER A 42 0.62 38.58 -7.77
CA SER A 42 0.76 39.41 -6.56
C SER A 42 1.35 38.63 -5.38
N THR A 43 1.98 39.34 -4.46
CA THR A 43 2.57 38.74 -3.25
C THR A 43 1.52 38.03 -2.40
N ASP A 44 0.30 38.56 -2.29
CA ASP A 44 -0.79 37.90 -1.56
C ASP A 44 -1.18 36.56 -2.20
N ARG A 45 -1.24 36.49 -3.53
CA ARG A 45 -1.52 35.24 -4.24
C ARG A 45 -0.39 34.22 -4.06
N LEU A 46 0.86 34.65 -3.96
CA LEU A 46 1.98 33.76 -3.62
C LEU A 46 1.83 33.18 -2.22
N ILE A 47 1.43 34.00 -1.24
CA ILE A 47 1.19 33.54 0.13
C ILE A 47 0.05 32.52 0.16
N ASP A 48 -1.03 32.75 -0.57
CA ASP A 48 -2.15 31.82 -0.63
C ASP A 48 -1.80 30.52 -1.35
N ALA A 49 -1.02 30.60 -2.44
CA ALA A 49 -0.48 29.42 -3.11
C ALA A 49 0.44 28.61 -2.18
N GLN A 50 1.31 29.29 -1.42
CA GLN A 50 2.16 28.66 -0.42
C GLN A 50 1.34 27.95 0.66
N LYS A 51 0.30 28.60 1.22
CA LYS A 51 -0.59 27.98 2.22
C LYS A 51 -1.29 26.74 1.65
N THR A 52 -1.75 26.83 0.41
CA THR A 52 -2.44 25.73 -0.28
C THR A 52 -1.49 24.55 -0.49
N ALA A 53 -0.27 24.79 -1.00
CA ALA A 53 0.75 23.76 -1.17
C ALA A 53 1.13 23.13 0.18
N SER A 54 1.31 23.93 1.24
CA SER A 54 1.58 23.40 2.59
C SER A 54 0.46 22.48 3.07
N ARG A 55 -0.79 22.92 2.97
CA ARG A 55 -1.95 22.11 3.40
C ARG A 55 -2.06 20.82 2.61
N ASN A 56 -1.87 20.89 1.29
CA ASN A 56 -1.94 19.72 0.44
C ASN A 56 -0.82 18.72 0.74
N ARG A 57 0.42 19.19 0.96
CA ARG A 57 1.53 18.36 1.41
C ARG A 57 1.17 17.61 2.70
N ASP A 58 0.64 18.33 3.69
CA ASP A 58 0.28 17.75 4.97
C ASP A 58 -0.86 16.71 4.84
N VAL A 59 -1.85 16.98 3.98
CA VAL A 59 -2.89 16.00 3.63
C VAL A 59 -2.30 14.78 2.93
N SER A 60 -1.40 14.97 1.96
CA SER A 60 -0.78 13.88 1.20
C SER A 60 0.00 12.90 2.08
N ILE A 61 0.76 13.40 3.06
CA ILE A 61 1.48 12.52 4.00
C ILE A 61 0.52 11.77 4.92
N ILE A 62 -0.56 12.43 5.40
CA ILE A 62 -1.59 11.78 6.22
C ILE A 62 -2.28 10.66 5.44
N VAL A 63 -2.68 10.92 4.19
CA VAL A 63 -3.31 9.92 3.32
C VAL A 63 -2.36 8.74 3.06
N SER A 64 -1.08 9.03 2.78
CA SER A 64 -0.06 7.99 2.59
C SER A 64 0.06 7.09 3.83
N LEU A 65 0.11 7.70 5.02
CA LEU A 65 0.19 6.98 6.28
C LEU A 65 -1.08 6.18 6.57
N ALA A 66 -2.25 6.72 6.23
CA ALA A 66 -3.52 6.00 6.36
C ALA A 66 -3.54 4.72 5.51
N PHE A 67 -3.11 4.79 4.24
CA PHE A 67 -2.96 3.59 3.41
C PHE A 67 -1.93 2.61 3.98
N TYR A 68 -0.82 3.10 4.54
CA TYR A 68 0.16 2.23 5.19
C TYR A 68 -0.44 1.49 6.40
N ILE A 69 -1.22 2.18 7.25
CA ILE A 69 -1.92 1.56 8.38
C ILE A 69 -2.91 0.50 7.89
N LEU A 70 -3.66 0.77 6.81
CA LEU A 70 -4.59 -0.21 6.25
C LEU A 70 -3.87 -1.49 5.79
N ASN A 71 -2.67 -1.40 5.21
CA ASN A 71 -1.87 -2.60 4.89
C ASN A 71 -1.54 -3.42 6.15
N ILE A 72 -1.22 -2.75 7.27
CA ILE A 72 -0.90 -3.43 8.54
C ILE A 72 -2.14 -4.13 9.09
N VAL A 73 -3.29 -3.48 9.08
CA VAL A 73 -4.55 -4.07 9.56
C VAL A 73 -4.90 -5.30 8.74
N ASP A 74 -4.85 -5.20 7.41
CA ASP A 74 -5.12 -6.32 6.48
C ASP A 74 -4.22 -7.52 6.78
N ALA A 75 -2.90 -7.28 6.90
CA ALA A 75 -1.94 -8.33 7.22
C ALA A 75 -2.16 -8.96 8.62
N ASN A 76 -2.60 -8.19 9.62
CA ASN A 76 -2.86 -8.70 10.96
C ASN A 76 -4.16 -9.51 11.04
N VAL A 77 -5.21 -9.09 10.33
CA VAL A 77 -6.48 -9.82 10.25
C VAL A 77 -6.27 -11.19 9.58
N ASP A 78 -5.54 -11.23 8.46
CA ASP A 78 -5.19 -12.48 7.78
C ASP A 78 -4.37 -13.43 8.66
N ALA A 79 -3.42 -12.90 9.43
CA ALA A 79 -2.60 -13.70 10.35
C ALA A 79 -3.42 -14.35 11.47
N HIS A 80 -4.49 -13.68 11.94
CA HIS A 80 -5.38 -14.20 12.98
C HIS A 80 -6.46 -15.15 12.44
N LEU A 81 -6.84 -15.03 11.17
CA LEU A 81 -7.77 -15.96 10.50
C LEU A 81 -7.11 -17.23 9.97
N ARG A 82 -5.79 -17.25 9.75
CA ARG A 82 -5.06 -18.49 9.45
C ARG A 82 -5.01 -19.49 10.60
N GLN A 83 -5.36 -19.09 11.83
CA GLN A 83 -5.42 -20.00 12.98
C GLN A 83 -6.74 -20.79 13.06
N PHE A 84 -7.71 -20.53 12.18
CA PHE A 84 -9.02 -21.21 12.17
C PHE A 84 -9.33 -22.03 10.92
N ASN A 85 -8.33 -22.38 10.10
CA ASN A 85 -8.52 -23.40 9.07
C ASN A 85 -7.22 -24.13 8.75
N VAL A 86 -6.97 -25.23 9.48
CA VAL A 86 -6.77 -26.62 9.00
C VAL A 86 -6.07 -27.39 10.12
N ASN A 87 -6.84 -28.07 10.95
CA ASN A 87 -6.42 -29.28 11.67
C ASN A 87 -7.34 -30.43 11.24
N ASP A 88 -7.47 -30.62 9.92
CA ASP A 88 -7.96 -31.87 9.35
C ASP A 88 -6.75 -32.54 8.71
N ASP A 89 -6.27 -33.63 9.31
CA ASP A 89 -5.20 -34.48 8.76
C ASP A 89 -5.70 -35.13 7.46
N LEU A 90 -5.71 -34.37 6.36
CA LEU A 90 -6.02 -34.89 5.03
C LEU A 90 -4.77 -35.55 4.45
N SER A 91 -4.64 -36.85 4.67
CA SER A 91 -3.54 -37.66 4.10
C SER A 91 -4.00 -38.35 2.82
N LEU A 92 -3.25 -38.13 1.73
CA LEU A 92 -3.48 -38.78 0.44
C LEU A 92 -2.55 -39.98 0.32
N GLN A 93 -3.09 -41.19 0.50
CA GLN A 93 -2.29 -42.41 0.53
C GLN A 93 -2.54 -43.23 -0.75
N PRO A 94 -1.53 -43.42 -1.63
CA PRO A 94 -1.67 -44.30 -2.77
C PRO A 94 -1.75 -45.74 -2.27
N ASN A 95 -2.84 -46.45 -2.61
CA ASN A 95 -3.02 -47.83 -2.22
C ASN A 95 -2.74 -48.74 -3.42
N LEU A 96 -1.70 -49.56 -3.30
CA LEU A 96 -1.35 -50.59 -4.27
C LEU A 96 -1.81 -51.94 -3.71
N ASN A 97 -3.01 -52.36 -4.10
CA ASN A 97 -3.51 -53.70 -3.79
C ASN A 97 -3.16 -54.64 -4.93
N VAL A 98 -2.26 -55.59 -4.66
CA VAL A 98 -1.94 -56.70 -5.57
C VAL A 98 -2.89 -57.83 -5.21
N ASP A 99 -3.82 -58.13 -6.11
CA ASP A 99 -4.82 -59.17 -5.93
C ASP A 99 -4.16 -60.56 -6.03
N PRO A 100 -4.10 -61.36 -4.95
CA PRO A 100 -3.28 -62.58 -4.90
C PRO A 100 -3.80 -63.72 -5.80
N VAL A 101 -4.98 -63.57 -6.40
CA VAL A 101 -5.59 -64.61 -7.24
C VAL A 101 -5.26 -64.45 -8.73
N ASN A 102 -5.06 -63.22 -9.23
CA ASN A 102 -4.85 -62.95 -10.67
C ASN A 102 -3.54 -62.21 -10.99
N ALA A 103 -2.67 -61.93 -10.00
CA ALA A 103 -1.41 -61.21 -10.18
C ALA A 103 -1.53 -59.88 -10.98
N GLN A 104 -2.72 -59.29 -10.98
CA GLN A 104 -3.03 -58.07 -11.70
C GLN A 104 -2.94 -56.91 -10.72
N THR A 105 -2.07 -55.94 -11.01
CA THR A 105 -1.84 -54.78 -10.12
C THR A 105 -2.95 -53.76 -10.37
N ASN A 106 -3.78 -53.51 -9.35
CA ASN A 106 -4.81 -52.48 -9.41
C ASN A 106 -4.30 -51.20 -8.76
N TYR A 107 -4.28 -50.10 -9.52
CA TYR A 107 -3.89 -48.79 -9.03
C TYR A 107 -5.13 -48.04 -8.54
N GLY A 108 -5.15 -47.67 -7.26
CA GLY A 108 -6.25 -46.90 -6.66
C GLY A 108 -5.73 -45.73 -5.83
N LEU A 109 -6.40 -44.58 -5.94
CA LEU A 109 -6.23 -43.46 -5.02
C LEU A 109 -7.33 -43.54 -3.97
N SER A 110 -6.98 -43.49 -2.69
CA SER A 110 -7.93 -43.47 -1.58
C SER A 110 -7.74 -42.21 -0.75
N LEU A 111 -8.84 -41.51 -0.50
CA LEU A 111 -8.89 -40.32 0.36
C LEU A 111 -9.51 -40.73 1.69
N THR A 112 -8.78 -40.57 2.79
CA THR A 112 -9.30 -40.88 4.13
C THR A 112 -9.45 -39.60 4.94
N LEU A 113 -10.67 -39.30 5.37
CA LEU A 113 -11.00 -38.20 6.28
C LEU A 113 -11.20 -38.76 7.69
N LYS A 114 -10.41 -38.29 8.66
CA LYS A 114 -10.60 -38.57 10.09
C LYS A 114 -11.12 -37.34 10.79
N LEU A 115 -12.36 -37.41 11.26
CA LEU A 115 -13.00 -36.37 12.07
C LEU A 115 -12.95 -36.82 13.55
N LYS A 116 -12.57 -35.91 14.45
CA LYS A 116 -12.46 -36.17 15.90
C LYS A 116 -13.73 -35.78 16.64
#